data_AF-A0A2V1BG73-F1
#
_entry.id   AF-A0A2V1BG73-F1
#
_cell.length_a   1.000
_cell.length_b   1.000
_cell.length_c   1.000
_cell.angle_alpha   90.00
_cell.angle_beta   90.00
_cell.angle_gamma   90.00
#
_symmetry.space_group_name_H-M   'P 1'
#
loop_
_entity.id
_entity.type
_entity.pdbx_description
1 polymer ?
#
loop_
_entity_poly.entity_id
_entity_poly.type
_entity_poly.pdbx_seq_one_letter_code
_entity_poly.pdbx_strand_id
1 'polypeptide(L)'
;MYAEDLEDAFEYLGLFYISEYPYWHGGRFSETAALYVGNGFGLCANYTDTISCDEEKLDKRNMENILSISYTRSLLASTWSTQDTWSSSSVADIETFHDFGLGWDKRNDNSNASYYWEAVRDAIMKSILEASLHINKPEIFSADPVYSVARSAAEMFKRLCWDHKHGRGG
;
A
#
# COMPACT_ATOMS: atom_id res chain seq x y z
N MET A 1 -14.16 3.15 16.62
CA MET A 1 -12.86 3.19 17.30
C MET A 1 -12.37 4.62 17.27
N TYR A 2 -12.44 5.27 18.41
CA TYR A 2 -11.99 6.65 18.62
C TYR A 2 -10.46 6.68 18.75
N ALA A 3 -9.85 7.85 18.61
CA ALA A 3 -8.40 8.00 18.74
C ALA A 3 -7.92 7.61 20.16
N GLU A 4 -8.74 7.94 21.17
CA GLU A 4 -8.54 7.55 22.57
C GLU A 4 -8.44 6.03 22.75
N ASP A 5 -9.33 5.24 22.13
CA ASP A 5 -9.28 3.76 22.20
C ASP A 5 -7.95 3.20 21.68
N LEU A 6 -7.34 3.86 20.69
CA LEU A 6 -6.05 3.47 20.14
C LEU A 6 -4.89 3.90 21.05
N GLU A 7 -4.94 5.11 21.60
CA GLU A 7 -3.95 5.61 22.54
C GLU A 7 -3.86 4.70 23.78
N ASP A 8 -5.00 4.37 24.38
CA ASP A 8 -5.10 3.45 25.53
C ASP A 8 -4.53 2.07 25.20
N ALA A 9 -4.79 1.56 23.99
CA ALA A 9 -4.26 0.27 23.56
C ALA A 9 -2.73 0.31 23.40
N PHE A 10 -2.16 1.39 22.88
CA PHE A 10 -0.71 1.56 22.77
C PHE A 10 -0.07 1.68 24.15
N GLU A 11 -0.68 2.45 25.08
CA GLU A 11 -0.23 2.56 26.47
C GLU A 11 -0.25 1.19 27.16
N TYR A 12 -1.35 0.44 27.05
CA TYR A 12 -1.48 -0.90 27.62
C TYR A 12 -0.39 -1.86 27.11
N LEU A 13 0.01 -1.71 25.84
CA LEU A 13 1.06 -2.53 25.20
C LEU A 13 2.48 -2.01 25.48
N GLY A 14 2.65 -0.87 26.17
CA GLY A 14 3.95 -0.23 26.40
C GLY A 14 4.59 0.32 25.12
N LEU A 15 3.78 0.65 24.12
CA LEU A 15 4.20 1.25 22.86
C LEU A 15 4.02 2.77 22.92
N PHE A 16 4.89 3.50 22.23
CA PHE A 16 4.76 4.95 22.12
C PHE A 16 3.66 5.30 21.11
N TYR A 17 2.62 5.99 21.57
CA TYR A 17 1.62 6.60 20.71
C TYR A 17 2.14 7.96 20.21
N ILE A 18 2.21 8.15 18.89
CA ILE A 18 2.67 9.42 18.30
C ILE A 18 1.44 10.33 18.21
N SER A 19 1.12 11.02 19.31
CA SER A 19 -0.03 11.93 19.42
C SER A 19 0.25 13.32 18.82
N GLU A 20 1.52 13.71 18.72
CA GLU A 20 1.94 15.06 18.34
C GLU A 20 2.53 15.12 16.93
N TYR A 21 1.68 15.04 15.90
CA TYR A 21 2.01 15.60 14.59
C TYR A 21 0.97 16.69 14.24
N PRO A 22 1.34 17.98 14.25
CA PRO A 22 0.39 19.10 14.34
C PRO A 22 -0.51 19.31 13.11
N TYR A 23 -0.36 18.50 12.06
CA TYR A 23 -1.14 18.62 10.82
C TYR A 23 -2.07 17.43 10.55
N TRP A 24 -2.08 16.42 11.43
CA TRP A 24 -2.86 15.21 11.23
C TRP A 24 -4.08 15.22 12.15
N HIS A 25 -5.18 15.81 11.68
CA HIS A 25 -6.47 15.75 12.36
C HIS A 25 -6.95 14.28 12.46
N GLY A 26 -6.55 13.59 13.53
CA GLY A 26 -7.00 12.24 13.88
C GLY A 26 -5.93 11.14 13.88
N GLY A 27 -4.64 11.46 13.67
CA GLY A 27 -3.52 10.53 13.95
C GLY A 27 -3.51 9.19 13.17
N ARG A 28 -4.33 9.04 12.12
CA ARG A 28 -4.41 7.79 11.36
C ARG A 28 -3.47 7.81 10.18
N PHE A 29 -2.28 7.26 10.39
CA PHE A 29 -1.36 6.92 9.32
C PHE A 29 -1.90 5.71 8.55
N SER A 30 -2.30 5.88 7.28
CA SER A 30 -2.79 4.74 6.51
C SER A 30 -1.66 3.73 6.28
N GLU A 31 -2.00 2.44 6.28
CA GLU A 31 -1.04 1.38 5.99
C GLU A 31 -0.39 1.60 4.61
N THR A 32 -1.16 2.07 3.64
CA THR A 32 -0.68 2.39 2.28
C THR A 32 0.38 3.49 2.28
N ALA A 33 0.20 4.56 3.07
CA ALA A 33 1.19 5.62 3.23
C ALA A 33 2.46 5.10 3.92
N ALA A 34 2.31 4.26 4.94
CA ALA A 34 3.43 3.64 5.62
C ALA A 34 4.25 2.74 4.72
N LEU A 35 3.58 1.94 3.89
CA LEU A 35 4.22 1.11 2.89
C LEU A 35 4.90 1.98 1.83
N TYR A 36 4.24 3.01 1.32
CA TYR A 36 4.80 3.91 0.32
C TYR A 36 6.09 4.57 0.82
N VAL A 37 6.05 5.13 2.03
CA VAL A 37 7.21 5.73 2.70
C VAL A 37 8.30 4.70 3.03
N GLY A 38 7.92 3.54 3.56
CA GLY A 38 8.84 2.46 3.89
C GLY A 38 9.57 1.88 2.69
N ASN A 39 9.05 2.06 1.47
CA ASN A 39 9.71 1.70 0.21
C ASN A 39 10.61 2.82 -0.36
N GLY A 40 10.80 3.92 0.38
CA GLY A 40 11.67 5.03 -0.01
C GLY A 40 11.01 6.07 -0.92
N PHE A 41 9.69 6.10 -0.97
CA PHE A 41 8.91 7.14 -1.66
C PHE A 41 8.34 8.14 -0.65
N GLY A 42 7.75 9.25 -1.09
CA GLY A 42 6.98 10.12 -0.19
C GLY A 42 7.80 10.97 0.80
N LEU A 43 9.12 10.78 0.87
CA LEU A 43 10.02 11.52 1.77
C LEU A 43 10.94 12.44 0.97
N CYS A 44 11.08 13.66 1.48
CA CYS A 44 12.11 14.60 1.03
C CYS A 44 13.50 13.97 1.14
N ALA A 45 14.39 14.35 0.21
CA ALA A 45 15.76 13.83 0.20
C ALA A 45 16.51 14.09 1.52
N ASN A 46 16.21 15.22 2.17
CA ASN A 46 16.72 15.61 3.48
C ASN A 46 15.56 15.83 4.47
N TYR A 47 14.89 14.75 4.85
CA TYR A 47 13.73 14.82 5.76
C TYR A 47 14.05 15.39 7.15
N THR A 48 15.33 15.44 7.55
CA THR A 48 15.77 16.07 8.80
C THR A 48 15.90 17.59 8.71
N ASP A 49 15.96 18.13 7.50
CA ASP A 49 16.00 19.57 7.25
C ASP A 49 14.63 20.03 6.73
N THR A 50 13.84 20.59 7.63
CA THR A 50 12.47 21.01 7.33
C THR A 50 12.42 22.09 6.25
N ILE A 51 13.43 22.98 6.19
CA ILE A 51 13.46 24.07 5.20
C ILE A 51 13.74 23.49 3.83
N SER A 52 14.75 22.63 3.70
CA SER A 52 15.05 21.96 2.43
C SER A 52 13.89 21.10 1.93
N CYS A 53 13.16 20.45 2.84
CA CYS A 53 11.98 19.66 2.50
C CYS A 53 10.80 20.54 2.01
N ASP A 54 10.57 21.70 2.66
CA ASP A 54 9.55 22.66 2.21
C ASP A 54 9.88 23.28 0.84
N GLU A 55 11.15 23.52 0.54
CA GLU A 55 11.61 23.99 -0.77
C GLU A 55 11.37 22.93 -1.86
N GLU A 56 11.71 21.66 -1.59
CA GLU A 56 11.45 20.55 -2.52
C GLU A 56 9.96 20.37 -2.85
N LYS A 57 9.10 20.61 -1.84
CA LYS A 57 7.64 20.52 -1.96
C LYS A 57 7.04 21.54 -2.94
N LEU A 58 7.58 22.76 -3.01
CA LEU A 58 7.02 23.82 -3.86
C LEU A 58 7.21 23.53 -5.35
N ASP A 59 8.28 22.82 -5.71
CA ASP A 59 8.61 22.52 -7.11
C ASP A 59 7.98 21.22 -7.64
N LYS A 60 7.49 20.32 -6.78
CA LYS A 60 7.16 18.94 -7.17
C LYS A 60 5.86 18.40 -6.56
N ARG A 61 4.78 19.18 -6.50
CA ARG A 61 3.46 18.61 -6.13
C ARG A 61 2.95 17.68 -7.21
N ASN A 62 3.28 16.40 -7.07
CA ASN A 62 2.73 15.33 -7.89
C ASN A 62 1.90 14.42 -7.00
N MET A 63 0.64 14.24 -7.38
CA MET A 63 -0.20 13.20 -6.82
C MET A 63 0.08 11.92 -7.60
N GLU A 64 0.37 10.84 -6.89
CA GLU A 64 0.53 9.52 -7.49
C GLU A 64 -0.61 8.60 -7.08
N ASN A 65 -1.11 7.84 -8.05
CA ASN A 65 -2.05 6.78 -7.78
C ASN A 65 -1.27 5.50 -7.43
N ILE A 66 -1.49 4.96 -6.24
CA ILE A 66 -0.77 3.81 -5.71
C ILE A 66 -1.76 2.69 -5.42
N LEU A 67 -1.49 1.53 -6.01
CA LEU A 67 -2.16 0.27 -5.70
C LEU A 67 -1.29 -0.51 -4.71
N SER A 68 -1.77 -0.62 -3.47
CA SER A 68 -1.14 -1.44 -2.44
C SER A 68 -1.81 -2.81 -2.40
N ILE A 69 -1.01 -3.88 -2.36
CA ILE A 69 -1.50 -5.25 -2.29
C ILE A 69 -0.90 -5.90 -1.05
N SER A 70 -1.75 -6.34 -0.13
CA SER A 70 -1.35 -7.16 1.02
C SER A 70 -1.78 -8.60 0.77
N TYR A 71 -0.81 -9.48 0.59
CA TYR A 71 -1.07 -10.89 0.31
C TYR A 71 -0.41 -11.76 1.37
N THR A 72 -1.23 -12.30 2.27
CA THR A 72 -0.80 -13.07 3.44
C THR A 72 -1.30 -14.51 3.34
N ARG A 73 -1.05 -15.31 4.39
CA ARG A 73 -1.53 -16.70 4.48
C ARG A 73 -3.05 -16.81 4.39
N SER A 74 -3.78 -15.85 4.94
CA SER A 74 -5.24 -15.93 5.13
C SER A 74 -6.00 -14.74 4.54
N LEU A 75 -5.34 -13.83 3.85
CA LEU A 75 -5.95 -12.60 3.33
C LEU A 75 -5.26 -12.16 2.04
N LEU A 76 -6.08 -11.78 1.06
CA LEU A 76 -5.71 -10.85 0.01
C LEU A 76 -6.44 -9.52 0.27
N ALA A 77 -5.69 -8.43 0.34
CA ALA A 77 -6.24 -7.09 0.35
C ALA A 77 -5.63 -6.25 -0.77
N SER A 78 -6.43 -5.37 -1.34
CA SER A 78 -6.04 -4.47 -2.42
C SER A 78 -6.61 -3.09 -2.15
N THR A 79 -5.73 -2.10 -1.99
CA THR A 79 -6.10 -0.72 -1.70
C THR A 79 -5.61 0.20 -2.80
N TRP A 80 -6.53 0.93 -3.43
CA TRP A 80 -6.21 2.06 -4.28
C TRP A 80 -6.17 3.33 -3.44
N SER A 81 -5.07 4.06 -3.52
CA SER A 81 -4.86 5.30 -2.78
C SER A 81 -4.23 6.36 -3.67
N THR A 82 -4.48 7.63 -3.34
CA THR A 82 -3.72 8.74 -3.90
C THR A 82 -2.74 9.21 -2.85
N GLN A 83 -1.45 9.13 -3.17
CA GLN A 83 -0.37 9.53 -2.30
C GLN A 83 0.22 10.85 -2.80
N ASP A 84 0.55 11.72 -1.85
CA ASP A 84 1.28 12.93 -2.15
C ASP A 84 2.78 12.63 -2.08
N THR A 85 3.53 12.78 -3.16
CA THR A 85 4.93 12.30 -3.23
C THR A 85 5.90 13.02 -2.30
N TRP A 86 5.50 14.14 -1.69
CA TRP A 86 6.31 14.88 -0.72
C TRP A 86 5.83 14.72 0.72
N SER A 87 4.67 14.10 0.92
CA SER A 87 4.10 13.96 2.25
C SER A 87 3.85 12.50 2.54
N SER A 88 4.21 12.07 3.74
CA SER A 88 3.79 10.78 4.28
C SER A 88 2.26 10.69 4.48
N SER A 89 1.51 11.71 4.08
CA SER A 89 0.06 11.75 4.16
C SER A 89 -0.50 11.16 2.88
N SER A 90 -1.15 10.01 3.01
CA SER A 90 -2.13 9.61 2.01
C SER A 90 -3.20 10.69 1.96
N VAL A 91 -3.52 11.13 0.76
CA VAL A 91 -4.61 12.08 0.55
C VAL A 91 -5.94 11.38 0.80
N ALA A 92 -6.02 10.11 0.40
CA ALA A 92 -7.11 9.19 0.74
C ALA A 92 -6.74 7.75 0.31
N ASP A 93 -7.09 6.79 1.17
CA ASP A 93 -7.43 5.45 0.70
C ASP A 93 -8.84 5.55 0.08
N ILE A 94 -8.94 5.32 -1.23
CA ILE A 94 -10.17 5.55 -1.98
C ILE A 94 -11.01 4.27 -1.98
N GLU A 95 -10.41 3.17 -2.44
CA GLU A 95 -11.09 1.88 -2.54
C GLU A 95 -10.25 0.79 -1.90
N THR A 96 -10.85 0.05 -0.97
CA THR A 96 -10.18 -1.08 -0.32
C THR A 96 -11.02 -2.33 -0.46
N PHE A 97 -10.40 -3.39 -0.96
CA PHE A 97 -10.96 -4.72 -1.05
C PHE A 97 -10.23 -5.66 -0.09
N HIS A 98 -10.98 -6.54 0.58
CA HIS A 98 -10.45 -7.58 1.46
C HIS A 98 -11.13 -8.91 1.16
N ASP A 99 -10.34 -9.98 0.99
CA ASP A 99 -10.84 -11.34 0.79
C ASP A 99 -10.01 -12.36 1.56
N PHE A 100 -10.63 -12.97 2.57
CA PHE A 100 -10.02 -14.00 3.40
C PHE A 100 -10.03 -15.40 2.75
N GLY A 101 -10.79 -15.58 1.67
CA GLY A 101 -10.82 -16.77 0.83
C GLY A 101 -9.69 -16.81 -0.21
N LEU A 102 -9.02 -15.67 -0.45
CA LEU A 102 -7.93 -15.54 -1.42
C LEU A 102 -6.55 -15.40 -0.75
N GLY A 103 -6.38 -15.89 0.48
CA GLY A 103 -5.07 -15.99 1.12
C GLY A 103 -4.20 -17.14 0.59
N TRP A 104 -2.88 -17.05 0.73
CA TRP A 104 -1.92 -18.04 0.20
C TRP A 104 -2.23 -19.49 0.59
N ASP A 105 -2.74 -19.75 1.80
CA ASP A 105 -3.05 -21.09 2.27
C ASP A 105 -4.24 -21.70 1.49
N LYS A 106 -5.07 -20.87 0.86
CA LYS A 106 -6.25 -21.25 0.06
C LYS A 106 -5.93 -21.60 -1.40
N ARG A 107 -4.71 -21.37 -1.87
CA ARG A 107 -4.32 -21.58 -3.28
C ARG A 107 -4.51 -23.02 -3.79
N ASN A 108 -4.51 -23.99 -2.87
CA ASN A 108 -4.66 -25.42 -3.19
C ASN A 108 -6.06 -25.96 -2.85
N ASP A 109 -6.98 -25.13 -2.33
CA ASP A 109 -8.34 -25.58 -1.97
C ASP A 109 -9.17 -25.90 -3.22
N ASN A 110 -8.78 -25.36 -4.39
CA ASN A 110 -9.37 -25.70 -5.68
C ASN A 110 -8.43 -26.63 -6.48
N SER A 111 -8.99 -27.66 -7.11
CA SER A 111 -8.22 -28.59 -7.96
C SER A 111 -7.65 -27.92 -9.21
N ASN A 112 -8.13 -26.74 -9.58
CA ASN A 112 -7.63 -25.93 -10.67
C ASN A 112 -6.87 -24.69 -10.15
N ALA A 113 -5.54 -24.76 -10.16
CA ALA A 113 -4.68 -23.65 -9.74
C ALA A 113 -4.90 -22.37 -10.56
N SER A 114 -5.28 -22.48 -11.85
CA SER A 114 -5.55 -21.31 -12.69
C SER A 114 -6.76 -20.53 -12.18
N TYR A 115 -7.78 -21.21 -11.67
CA TYR A 115 -8.99 -20.56 -11.14
C TYR A 115 -8.67 -19.67 -9.92
N TYR A 116 -7.79 -20.13 -9.03
CA TYR A 116 -7.37 -19.34 -7.88
C TYR A 116 -6.66 -18.04 -8.31
N TRP A 117 -5.72 -18.13 -9.25
CA TRP A 117 -4.97 -16.96 -9.71
C TRP A 117 -5.82 -15.99 -10.54
N GLU A 118 -6.82 -16.49 -11.27
CA GLU A 118 -7.83 -15.65 -11.90
C GLU A 118 -8.63 -14.86 -10.86
N ALA A 119 -9.09 -15.52 -9.79
CA ALA A 119 -9.80 -14.84 -8.70
C ALA A 119 -8.93 -13.80 -7.99
N VAL A 120 -7.65 -14.10 -7.74
CA VAL A 120 -6.69 -13.13 -7.18
C VAL A 120 -6.51 -11.92 -8.10
N ARG A 121 -6.34 -12.14 -9.41
CA ARG A 121 -6.22 -11.05 -10.39
C ARG A 121 -7.47 -10.19 -10.39
N ASP A 122 -8.65 -10.80 -10.43
CA ASP A 122 -9.92 -10.08 -10.49
C ASP A 122 -10.16 -9.27 -9.20
N ALA A 123 -9.79 -9.82 -8.04
CA ALA A 123 -9.79 -9.11 -6.77
C ALA A 123 -8.87 -7.88 -6.74
N ILE A 124 -7.65 -7.99 -7.28
CA ILE A 124 -6.71 -6.86 -7.38
C ILE A 124 -7.28 -5.79 -8.33
N MET A 125 -7.79 -6.20 -9.49
CA MET A 125 -8.35 -5.29 -10.49
C MET A 125 -9.61 -4.58 -10.01
N LYS A 126 -10.37 -5.20 -9.09
CA LYS A 126 -11.59 -4.62 -8.54
C LYS A 126 -11.37 -3.23 -7.95
N SER A 127 -10.37 -3.07 -7.06
CA SER A 127 -10.07 -1.76 -6.44
C SER A 127 -9.70 -0.70 -7.48
N ILE A 128 -9.02 -1.10 -8.56
CA ILE A 128 -8.67 -0.20 -9.67
C ILE A 128 -9.92 0.24 -10.44
N LEU A 129 -10.77 -0.73 -10.79
CA LEU A 129 -11.98 -0.48 -11.57
C LEU A 129 -12.96 0.39 -10.78
N GLU A 130 -13.17 0.11 -9.50
CA GLU A 130 -14.03 0.91 -8.62
C GLU A 130 -13.47 2.33 -8.46
N ALA A 131 -12.16 2.49 -8.23
CA ALA A 131 -11.55 3.82 -8.17
C ALA A 131 -11.68 4.59 -9.50
N SER A 132 -11.59 3.90 -10.64
CA SER A 132 -11.71 4.52 -11.96
C SER A 132 -13.14 5.02 -12.28
N LEU A 133 -14.15 4.53 -11.57
CA LEU A 133 -15.52 5.06 -11.66
C LEU A 133 -15.66 6.41 -10.93
N HIS A 134 -14.81 6.65 -9.94
CA HIS A 134 -14.83 7.86 -9.11
C HIS A 134 -13.92 8.99 -9.64
N ILE A 135 -12.98 8.67 -10.53
CA ILE A 135 -12.04 9.64 -11.11
C ILE A 135 -12.36 9.78 -12.60
N ASN A 136 -12.44 11.01 -13.12
CA ASN A 136 -12.43 11.24 -14.57
C ASN A 136 -11.26 10.46 -15.17
N LYS A 137 -11.57 9.42 -15.95
CA LYS A 137 -10.66 8.37 -16.44
C LYS A 137 -9.22 8.88 -16.59
N PRO A 138 -8.29 8.53 -15.67
CA PRO A 138 -6.92 9.02 -15.75
C PRO A 138 -6.26 8.62 -17.07
N GLU A 139 -5.53 9.54 -17.71
CA GLU A 139 -4.74 9.26 -18.92
C GLU A 139 -3.73 8.13 -18.72
N ILE A 140 -3.38 7.78 -17.47
CA ILE A 140 -2.45 6.70 -17.15
C ILE A 140 -2.95 5.32 -17.63
N PHE A 141 -4.26 5.13 -17.79
CA PHE A 141 -4.83 3.88 -18.34
C PHE A 141 -4.80 3.80 -19.87
N SER A 142 -4.28 4.84 -20.54
CA SER A 142 -3.88 4.77 -21.95
C SER A 142 -2.43 4.25 -22.11
N ALA A 143 -1.65 4.22 -21.02
CA ALA A 143 -0.38 3.52 -20.95
C ALA A 143 -0.58 2.14 -20.31
N ASP A 144 0.10 1.12 -20.84
CA ASP A 144 -0.14 -0.29 -20.56
C ASP A 144 -0.16 -0.63 -19.04
N PRO A 145 -1.31 -1.05 -18.47
CA PRO A 145 -1.45 -1.36 -17.04
C PRO A 145 -0.58 -2.54 -16.57
N VAL A 146 0.04 -3.29 -17.48
CA VAL A 146 0.98 -4.38 -17.19
C VAL A 146 2.24 -3.88 -16.46
N TYR A 147 2.67 -2.63 -16.66
CA TYR A 147 3.99 -2.18 -16.23
C TYR A 147 4.16 -2.01 -14.70
N SER A 148 3.11 -1.60 -13.99
CA SER A 148 3.16 -1.38 -12.53
C SER A 148 3.06 -2.69 -11.73
N VAL A 149 2.14 -3.57 -12.12
CA VAL A 149 1.96 -4.89 -11.49
C VAL A 149 3.19 -5.78 -11.73
N ALA A 150 3.80 -5.70 -12.92
CA ALA A 150 5.01 -6.46 -13.23
C ALA A 150 6.19 -6.10 -12.32
N ARG A 151 6.31 -4.84 -11.87
CA ARG A 151 7.42 -4.43 -10.99
C ARG A 151 7.28 -4.99 -9.58
N SER A 152 6.09 -4.90 -8.98
CA SER A 152 5.83 -5.48 -7.66
C SER A 152 5.92 -7.00 -7.66
N ALA A 153 5.40 -7.65 -8.71
CA ALA A 153 5.55 -9.10 -8.90
C ALA A 153 7.03 -9.51 -9.12
N ALA A 154 7.79 -8.73 -9.89
CA ALA A 154 9.22 -8.99 -10.11
C ALA A 154 10.05 -8.83 -8.83
N GLU A 155 9.77 -7.82 -7.99
CA GLU A 155 10.45 -7.66 -6.69
C GLU A 155 10.08 -8.78 -5.71
N MET A 156 8.82 -9.23 -5.72
CA MET A 156 8.38 -10.39 -4.93
C MET A 156 9.07 -11.69 -5.40
N PHE A 157 9.22 -11.89 -6.71
CA PHE A 157 9.91 -13.04 -7.29
C PHE A 157 11.42 -13.03 -7.00
N LYS A 158 12.06 -11.85 -7.03
CA LYS A 158 13.47 -11.69 -6.63
C LYS A 158 13.71 -12.11 -5.18
N ARG A 159 12.80 -11.77 -4.26
CA ARG A 159 12.88 -12.18 -2.85
C ARG A 159 12.72 -13.70 -2.68
N LEU A 160 11.78 -14.33 -3.39
CA LEU A 160 11.63 -15.79 -3.38
C LEU A 160 12.89 -16.51 -3.89
N CYS A 161 13.51 -16.01 -4.98
CA CYS A 161 14.76 -16.57 -5.48
C CYS A 161 15.94 -16.34 -4.51
N TRP A 162 15.94 -15.23 -3.79
CA TRP A 162 16.96 -14.92 -2.78
C TRP A 162 16.89 -15.91 -1.61
N ASP A 163 15.70 -16.15 -1.04
CA ASP A 163 15.52 -17.05 0.10
C ASP A 163 15.83 -18.52 -0.27
N HIS A 164 15.50 -18.94 -1.50
CA HIS A 164 15.85 -20.26 -2.01
C HIS A 164 17.37 -20.47 -2.13
N LYS A 165 18.11 -19.47 -2.61
CA LYS A 165 19.58 -19.56 -2.76
C LYS A 165 20.33 -19.53 -1.42
N HIS A 166 19.75 -18.94 -0.39
CA HIS A 166 20.41 -18.75 0.90
C HIS A 166 19.93 -19.71 1.98
N GLY A 167 19.20 -20.77 1.61
CA GLY A 167 18.86 -21.87 2.52
C GLY A 167 17.98 -21.44 3.69
N ARG A 168 17.25 -20.33 3.58
CA ARG A 168 16.18 -19.98 4.53
C ARG A 168 14.91 -20.73 4.15
N GLY A 169 15.02 -22.05 4.10
CA GLY A 169 13.86 -22.94 4.18
C GLY A 169 13.55 -23.16 5.65
N GLY A 170 12.39 -22.68 6.09
CA GLY A 170 11.72 -23.29 7.24
C GLY A 170 11.27 -24.72 6.90
#